data_AF-A0A1M3R1N9-F1
#
_entry.id   AF-A0A1M3R1N9-F1
#
_cell.length_a   1.000
_cell.length_b   1.000
_cell.length_c   1.000
_cell.angle_alpha   90.00
_cell.angle_beta   90.00
_cell.angle_gamma   90.00
#
_symmetry.space_group_name_H-M   'P 1'
#
loop_
_entity.id
_entity.type
_entity.pdbx_description
1 polymer ?
#
loop_
_entity_poly.entity_id
_entity_poly.type
_entity_poly.pdbx_seq_one_letter_code
_entity_poly.pdbx_strand_id
1 'polypeptide(L)'
;MRVLLCLLARHFIFLLLVIIVFAFSNVILHLILDNWGIDYRFFKTLYETFDSIIYLADKLLFKTGYKPNSHTGVPTDSLFAVLFLILSIAVVLLISIIWTFIERNHVKEANKRLDNYDLKTREVVRIVLALIMFHYGIIKLFLRQMPPNSIVQLLTPFGYYNKHELMWSFIGASKTFQFFLGFSECLCATLLLFRKTSLLGLMTCFAITLNICVMNFSYDVPARLLACLVMTMIVYLLTPYVKILYKILIQGNVARITFPDRQKNLKISLSVNKLLSILILLILGTNTFFTYSRINNRNKLPPIRVYHADVTSQTALSENTIIKNNIWDLAFFKPDNTLTVIYTKGNRTNFKYSIDSAAGSLSLFRYAYFNDSLPLQVYKIKRLQNENIALHSTIDSTTINLQVVSPSIFDFEINSNRKWTEKLPVYSIK
;
A
#
# COMPACT_ATOMS: atom_id res chain seq x y z
N MET A 1 35.48 -25.98 -8.21
CA MET A 1 34.91 -24.92 -7.32
C MET A 1 34.12 -23.85 -8.07
N ARG A 2 34.70 -23.06 -8.99
CA ARG A 2 33.99 -21.95 -9.70
C ARG A 2 32.70 -22.38 -10.42
N VAL A 3 32.73 -23.54 -11.09
CA VAL A 3 31.57 -24.08 -11.82
C VAL A 3 30.40 -24.42 -10.88
N LEU A 4 30.69 -25.01 -9.72
CA LEU A 4 29.71 -25.32 -8.68
C LEU A 4 29.14 -24.04 -8.04
N LEU A 5 29.98 -23.02 -7.83
CA LEU A 5 29.53 -21.72 -7.32
C LEU A 5 28.56 -21.03 -8.30
N CYS A 6 28.86 -21.09 -9.60
CA CYS A 6 27.96 -20.57 -10.64
C CYS A 6 26.63 -21.33 -10.66
N LEU A 7 26.67 -22.67 -10.54
CA LEU A 7 25.47 -23.49 -10.49
C LEU A 7 24.61 -23.15 -9.26
N LEU A 8 25.24 -23.00 -8.09
CA LEU A 8 24.57 -22.57 -6.85
C LEU A 8 23.88 -21.22 -7.02
N ALA A 9 24.58 -20.23 -7.58
CA ALA A 9 24.03 -18.90 -7.81
C ALA A 9 22.79 -18.96 -8.72
N ARG A 10 22.82 -19.82 -9.75
CA ARG A 10 21.67 -20.00 -10.65
C ARG A 10 20.48 -20.66 -9.96
N HIS A 11 20.70 -21.71 -9.16
CA HIS A 11 19.64 -22.32 -8.35
C HIS A 11 19.01 -21.32 -7.38
N PHE A 12 19.87 -20.56 -6.68
CA PHE A 12 19.45 -19.53 -5.74
C PHE A 12 18.60 -18.45 -6.40
N ILE A 13 19.07 -17.87 -7.52
CA ILE A 13 18.32 -16.84 -8.25
C ILE A 13 16.98 -17.38 -8.75
N PHE A 14 16.96 -18.60 -9.30
CA PHE A 14 15.73 -19.22 -9.79
C PHE A 14 14.70 -19.39 -8.65
N LEU A 15 15.10 -20.00 -7.53
CA LEU A 15 14.21 -20.24 -6.40
C LEU A 15 13.78 -18.93 -5.72
N LEU A 16 14.68 -17.96 -5.60
CA LEU A 16 14.37 -16.63 -5.06
C LEU A 16 13.26 -15.96 -5.89
N LEU A 17 13.37 -16.00 -7.22
CA LEU A 17 12.35 -15.43 -8.11
C LEU A 17 11.01 -16.15 -8.02
N VAL A 18 11.02 -17.48 -7.84
CA VAL A 18 9.79 -18.24 -7.61
C VAL A 18 9.10 -17.79 -6.33
N ILE A 19 9.83 -17.61 -5.23
CA ILE A 19 9.27 -17.11 -3.98
C ILE A 19 8.75 -15.68 -4.13
N ILE A 20 9.52 -14.80 -4.79
CA ILE A 20 9.08 -13.42 -5.03
C ILE A 20 7.78 -13.42 -5.84
N VAL A 21 7.71 -14.17 -6.94
CA VAL A 21 6.48 -14.28 -7.76
C VAL A 21 5.31 -14.83 -6.95
N PHE A 22 5.53 -15.84 -6.13
CA PHE A 22 4.49 -16.41 -5.26
C PHE A 22 3.98 -15.38 -4.24
N ALA A 23 4.87 -14.70 -3.53
CA ALA A 23 4.53 -13.67 -2.57
C ALA A 23 3.73 -12.52 -3.23
N PHE A 24 4.13 -12.08 -4.42
CA PHE A 24 3.41 -11.05 -5.16
C PHE A 24 2.06 -11.50 -5.69
N SER A 25 1.95 -12.75 -6.14
CA SER A 25 0.68 -13.29 -6.62
C SER A 25 -0.37 -13.24 -5.52
N ASN A 26 0.02 -13.53 -4.27
CA ASN A 26 -0.87 -13.40 -3.10
C ASN A 26 -1.26 -11.94 -2.83
N VAL A 27 -0.33 -10.99 -2.94
CA VAL A 27 -0.63 -9.55 -2.75
C VAL A 27 -1.58 -9.04 -3.83
N ILE A 28 -1.32 -9.36 -5.10
CA ILE A 28 -2.18 -8.96 -6.22
C ILE A 28 -3.56 -9.59 -6.08
N LEU A 29 -3.63 -10.87 -5.71
CA LEU A 29 -4.88 -11.57 -5.53
C LEU A 29 -5.67 -11.00 -4.36
N HIS A 30 -5.02 -10.67 -3.24
CA HIS A 30 -5.63 -9.91 -2.14
C HIS A 30 -6.21 -8.58 -2.64
N LEU A 31 -5.42 -7.78 -3.37
CA LEU A 31 -5.86 -6.48 -3.89
C LEU A 31 -7.02 -6.59 -4.88
N ILE A 32 -7.08 -7.67 -5.67
CA ILE A 32 -8.20 -7.95 -6.58
C ILE A 32 -9.46 -8.32 -5.78
N LEU A 33 -9.33 -9.27 -4.84
CA LEU A 33 -10.47 -9.83 -4.11
C LEU A 33 -11.08 -8.84 -3.13
N ASP A 34 -10.26 -8.06 -2.41
CA ASP A 34 -10.71 -7.01 -1.50
C ASP A 34 -11.57 -5.97 -2.24
N ASN A 35 -11.11 -5.56 -3.42
CA ASN A 35 -11.89 -4.68 -4.30
C ASN A 35 -13.18 -5.30 -4.84
N TRP A 36 -13.33 -6.63 -4.84
CA TRP A 36 -14.55 -7.34 -5.21
C TRP A 36 -15.47 -7.60 -4.01
N GLY A 37 -15.08 -7.19 -2.81
CA GLY A 37 -15.80 -7.50 -1.57
C GLY A 37 -15.81 -8.99 -1.25
N ILE A 38 -14.90 -9.76 -1.84
CA ILE A 38 -14.72 -11.18 -1.55
C ILE A 38 -13.87 -11.29 -0.29
N ASP A 39 -14.34 -12.08 0.67
CA ASP A 39 -13.65 -12.29 1.94
C ASP A 39 -12.25 -12.86 1.70
N TYR A 40 -11.23 -12.03 1.94
CA TYR A 40 -9.83 -12.34 1.73
C TYR A 40 -9.18 -12.99 2.96
N ARG A 41 -9.97 -13.35 3.99
CA ARG A 41 -9.50 -14.06 5.19
C ARG A 41 -8.63 -15.27 4.86
N PHE A 42 -8.86 -15.96 3.75
CA PHE A 42 -8.00 -17.06 3.30
C PHE A 42 -6.50 -16.69 3.25
N PHE A 43 -6.15 -15.51 2.71
CA PHE A 43 -4.74 -15.06 2.66
C PHE A 43 -4.21 -14.73 4.05
N LYS A 44 -5.05 -14.10 4.87
CA LYS A 44 -4.71 -13.83 6.26
C LYS A 44 -4.41 -15.14 7.00
N THR A 45 -5.26 -16.15 6.85
CA THR A 45 -5.08 -17.49 7.42
C THR A 45 -3.80 -18.15 6.92
N LEU A 46 -3.47 -18.03 5.63
CA LEU A 46 -2.21 -18.55 5.09
C LEU A 46 -0.99 -17.92 5.78
N TYR A 47 -0.94 -16.59 5.92
CA TYR A 47 0.18 -15.91 6.58
C TYR A 47 0.20 -16.14 8.10
N GLU A 48 -0.96 -16.24 8.74
CA GLU A 48 -1.10 -16.63 10.15
C GLU A 48 -0.51 -18.03 10.43
N THR A 49 -0.49 -18.95 9.44
CA THR A 49 0.20 -20.24 9.65
C THR A 49 1.72 -20.11 9.86
N PHE A 50 2.32 -19.01 9.38
CA PHE A 50 3.75 -18.74 9.55
C PHE A 50 4.08 -18.01 10.86
N ASP A 51 3.08 -17.53 11.60
CA ASP A 51 3.30 -16.73 12.82
C ASP A 51 4.11 -17.47 13.88
N SER A 52 3.77 -18.74 14.13
CA SER A 52 4.47 -19.57 15.11
C SER A 52 5.94 -19.76 14.74
N ILE A 53 6.23 -19.93 13.45
CA ILE A 53 7.59 -20.12 12.94
C ILE A 53 8.39 -18.82 13.06
N ILE A 54 7.79 -17.69 12.67
CA ILE A 54 8.44 -16.37 12.75
C ILE A 54 8.66 -15.95 14.19
N TYR A 55 7.70 -16.21 15.07
CA TYR A 55 7.84 -15.95 16.51
C TYR A 55 8.96 -16.77 17.14
N LEU A 56 9.05 -18.06 16.80
CA LEU A 56 10.15 -18.90 17.26
C LEU A 56 11.50 -18.39 16.72
N ALA A 57 11.57 -18.05 15.44
CA ALA A 57 12.77 -17.50 14.83
C ALA A 57 13.17 -16.15 15.45
N ASP A 58 12.22 -15.27 15.72
CA ASP A 58 12.48 -14.01 16.42
C ASP A 58 13.04 -14.27 17.82
N LYS A 59 12.40 -15.12 18.60
CA LYS A 59 12.84 -15.45 19.97
C LYS A 59 14.25 -16.03 20.00
N LEU A 60 14.61 -16.89 19.04
CA LEU A 60 15.89 -17.59 19.00
C LEU A 60 17.01 -16.76 18.36
N LEU A 61 16.72 -16.06 17.25
CA LEU A 61 17.75 -15.47 16.38
C LEU A 61 17.77 -13.94 16.42
N PHE A 62 16.60 -13.28 16.32
CA PHE A 62 16.54 -11.85 16.00
C PHE A 62 16.25 -10.94 17.20
N LYS A 63 15.52 -11.43 18.21
CA LYS A 63 15.15 -10.75 19.46
C LYS A 63 14.52 -9.35 19.25
N THR A 64 13.70 -9.20 18.21
CA THR A 64 13.06 -7.92 17.86
C THR A 64 11.78 -7.65 18.65
N GLY A 65 11.24 -8.66 19.34
CA GLY A 65 10.01 -8.54 20.13
C GLY A 65 8.75 -8.73 19.27
N TYR A 66 8.85 -9.55 18.23
CA TYR A 66 7.73 -9.89 17.37
C TYR A 66 6.59 -10.51 18.19
N LYS A 67 5.36 -10.06 17.92
CA LYS A 67 4.14 -10.59 18.55
C LYS A 67 3.24 -11.22 17.48
N PRO A 68 2.88 -12.51 17.61
CA PRO A 68 1.91 -13.15 16.73
C PRO A 68 0.59 -12.39 16.66
N ASN A 69 -0.13 -12.50 15.54
CA ASN A 69 -1.42 -11.85 15.26
C ASN A 69 -1.41 -10.31 15.27
N SER A 70 -0.22 -9.69 15.31
CA SER A 70 -0.10 -8.22 15.25
C SER A 70 -0.12 -7.66 13.82
N HIS A 71 -0.06 -8.52 12.80
CA HIS A 71 -0.02 -8.13 11.40
C HIS A 71 -1.39 -8.21 10.72
N THR A 72 -1.56 -7.45 9.63
CA THR A 72 -2.80 -7.42 8.83
C THR A 72 -2.92 -8.55 7.81
N GLY A 73 -1.97 -9.50 7.78
CA GLY A 73 -1.97 -10.62 6.81
C GLY A 73 -1.51 -10.22 5.41
N VAL A 74 -0.98 -9.00 5.25
CA VAL A 74 -0.32 -8.55 4.01
C VAL A 74 1.15 -8.28 4.33
N PRO A 75 2.10 -8.90 3.59
CA PRO A 75 3.53 -8.65 3.77
C PRO A 75 3.90 -7.28 3.20
N THR A 76 3.53 -6.23 3.93
CA THR A 76 3.92 -4.82 3.70
C THR A 76 5.19 -4.51 4.51
N ASP A 77 5.51 -3.24 4.77
CA ASP A 77 6.65 -2.83 5.62
C ASP A 77 6.42 -3.16 7.12
N SER A 78 5.95 -4.37 7.44
CA SER A 78 5.74 -4.86 8.80
C SER A 78 6.93 -5.70 9.26
N LEU A 79 7.13 -5.77 10.58
CA LEU A 79 8.17 -6.61 11.18
C LEU A 79 8.02 -8.09 10.76
N PHE A 80 6.78 -8.58 10.70
CA PHE A 80 6.46 -9.90 10.18
C PHE A 80 7.01 -10.10 8.77
N ALA A 81 6.74 -9.18 7.84
CA ALA A 81 7.13 -9.33 6.45
C ALA A 81 8.64 -9.36 6.26
N VAL A 82 9.37 -8.54 7.01
CA VAL A 82 10.84 -8.51 7.00
C VAL A 82 11.39 -9.85 7.50
N LEU A 83 10.92 -10.34 8.65
CA LEU A 83 11.36 -11.62 9.21
C LEU A 83 10.99 -12.80 8.30
N PHE A 84 9.76 -12.80 7.77
CA PHE A 84 9.29 -13.79 6.80
C PHE A 84 10.18 -13.82 5.55
N LEU A 85 10.56 -12.65 5.01
CA LEU A 85 11.44 -12.57 3.85
C LEU A 85 12.85 -13.09 4.17
N ILE A 86 13.42 -12.72 5.31
CA ILE A 86 14.76 -13.19 5.72
C ILE A 86 14.77 -14.72 5.86
N LEU A 87 13.76 -15.28 6.53
CA LEU A 87 13.62 -16.74 6.67
C LEU A 87 13.41 -17.42 5.32
N SER A 88 12.59 -16.83 4.44
CA SER A 88 12.39 -17.34 3.08
C SER A 88 13.69 -17.37 2.29
N ILE A 89 14.52 -16.32 2.38
CA ILE A 89 15.85 -16.28 1.74
C ILE A 89 16.78 -17.36 2.31
N ALA A 90 16.77 -17.57 3.64
CA ALA A 90 17.57 -18.60 4.27
C ALA A 90 17.16 -20.01 3.80
N VAL A 91 15.86 -20.29 3.74
CA VAL A 91 15.32 -21.57 3.22
C VAL A 91 15.69 -21.75 1.74
N VAL A 92 15.55 -20.72 0.92
CA VAL A 92 15.97 -20.75 -0.50
C VAL A 92 17.44 -21.07 -0.63
N LEU A 93 18.29 -20.46 0.19
CA LEU A 93 19.73 -20.73 0.18
C LEU A 93 20.03 -22.18 0.52
N LEU A 94 19.40 -22.73 1.56
CA LEU A 94 19.56 -24.13 1.95
C LEU A 94 19.12 -25.10 0.84
N ILE A 95 17.93 -24.89 0.26
CA ILE A 95 17.43 -25.70 -0.85
C ILE A 95 18.36 -25.60 -2.06
N SER A 96 18.89 -24.42 -2.34
CA SER A 96 19.84 -24.20 -3.45
C SER A 96 21.14 -24.96 -3.24
N ILE A 97 21.66 -24.99 -2.01
CA ILE A 97 22.86 -25.76 -1.65
C ILE A 97 22.61 -27.25 -1.85
N ILE A 98 21.50 -27.77 -1.33
CA ILE A 98 21.12 -29.18 -1.46
C ILE A 98 20.96 -29.56 -2.94
N TRP A 99 20.22 -28.76 -3.72
CA TRP A 99 20.00 -29.01 -5.14
C TRP A 99 21.32 -29.00 -5.92
N THR A 100 22.20 -28.03 -5.65
CA THR A 100 23.53 -27.96 -6.26
C THR A 100 24.37 -29.18 -5.92
N PHE A 101 24.29 -29.68 -4.69
CA PHE A 101 25.02 -30.86 -4.26
C PHE A 101 24.52 -32.13 -4.95
N ILE A 102 23.21 -32.28 -5.14
CA ILE A 102 22.61 -33.41 -5.88
C ILE A 102 23.08 -33.41 -7.33
N GLU A 103 23.11 -32.24 -7.98
CA GLU A 103 23.45 -32.11 -9.40
C GLU A 103 24.96 -31.93 -9.68
N ARG A 104 25.81 -32.01 -8.66
CA ARG A 104 27.26 -31.73 -8.77
C ARG A 104 27.99 -32.60 -9.80
N ASN A 105 27.47 -33.78 -10.10
CA ASN A 105 28.03 -34.73 -11.07
C ASN A 105 27.46 -34.56 -12.49
N HIS A 106 26.38 -33.80 -12.66
CA HIS A 106 25.66 -33.61 -13.92
C HIS A 106 25.50 -32.12 -14.28
N VAL A 107 26.57 -31.34 -14.09
CA VAL A 107 26.53 -29.88 -14.16
C VAL A 107 26.16 -29.37 -15.56
N LYS A 108 26.53 -30.10 -16.63
CA LYS A 108 26.18 -29.71 -18.00
C LYS A 108 24.68 -29.83 -18.25
N GLU A 109 24.08 -30.96 -17.86
CA GLU A 109 22.65 -31.21 -17.98
C GLU A 109 21.85 -30.27 -17.09
N ALA A 110 22.32 -30.02 -15.86
CA ALA A 110 21.74 -29.08 -14.91
C ALA A 110 21.68 -27.66 -15.49
N ASN A 111 22.79 -27.15 -16.05
CA ASN A 111 22.81 -25.83 -16.68
C ASN A 111 21.84 -25.73 -17.85
N LYS A 112 21.73 -26.77 -18.69
CA LYS A 112 20.77 -26.79 -19.81
C LYS A 112 19.32 -26.78 -19.31
N ARG A 113 19.01 -27.47 -18.21
CA ARG A 113 17.69 -27.40 -17.56
C ARG A 113 17.41 -25.99 -17.02
N LEU A 114 18.39 -25.39 -16.35
CA LEU A 114 18.27 -24.04 -15.81
C LEU A 114 18.12 -22.97 -16.89
N ASP A 115 18.73 -23.12 -18.07
CA ASP A 115 18.50 -22.21 -19.20
C ASP A 115 17.01 -22.23 -19.62
N ASN A 116 16.40 -23.43 -19.69
CA ASN A 116 14.98 -23.57 -19.99
C ASN A 116 14.09 -22.99 -18.89
N TYR A 117 14.44 -23.19 -17.62
CA TYR A 117 13.71 -22.62 -16.49
C TYR A 117 13.83 -21.09 -16.46
N ASP A 118 15.01 -20.54 -16.68
CA ASP A 118 15.26 -19.09 -16.73
C ASP A 118 14.40 -18.42 -17.82
N LEU A 119 14.31 -19.00 -19.02
CA LEU A 119 13.44 -18.49 -20.09
C LEU A 119 11.96 -18.42 -19.65
N LYS A 120 11.44 -19.48 -19.00
CA LYS A 120 10.06 -19.52 -18.51
C LYS A 120 9.84 -18.54 -17.36
N THR A 121 10.78 -18.49 -16.41
CA THR A 121 10.72 -17.57 -15.25
C THR A 121 10.71 -16.13 -15.71
N ARG A 122 11.55 -15.74 -16.68
CA ARG A 122 11.53 -14.38 -17.26
C ARG A 122 10.18 -14.01 -17.87
N GLU A 123 9.51 -14.95 -18.52
CA GLU A 123 8.18 -14.71 -19.08
C GLU A 123 7.14 -14.47 -17.98
N VAL A 124 7.14 -15.30 -16.94
CA VAL A 124 6.24 -15.17 -15.78
C VAL A 124 6.52 -13.87 -15.03
N VAL A 125 7.78 -13.60 -14.67
CA VAL A 125 8.18 -12.38 -13.94
C VAL A 125 7.82 -11.13 -14.75
N ARG A 126 7.97 -11.14 -16.08
CA ARG A 126 7.55 -10.01 -16.93
C ARG A 126 6.04 -9.78 -16.88
N ILE A 127 5.24 -10.84 -16.92
CA ILE A 127 3.78 -10.73 -16.83
C ILE A 127 3.37 -10.20 -15.45
N VAL A 128 3.94 -10.77 -14.39
CA VAL A 128 3.68 -10.34 -13.01
C VAL A 128 4.07 -8.87 -12.82
N LEU A 129 5.25 -8.46 -13.30
CA LEU A 129 5.69 -7.07 -13.29
C LEU A 129 4.71 -6.15 -14.03
N ALA A 130 4.24 -6.55 -15.21
CA ALA A 130 3.24 -5.78 -15.96
C ALA A 130 1.93 -5.64 -15.19
N LEU A 131 1.43 -6.71 -14.56
CA LEU A 131 0.22 -6.68 -13.73
C LEU A 131 0.39 -5.74 -12.53
N ILE A 132 1.54 -5.76 -11.86
CA ILE A 132 1.85 -4.87 -10.72
C ILE A 132 1.82 -3.42 -11.18
N MET A 133 2.60 -3.08 -12.21
CA MET A 133 2.71 -1.71 -12.72
C MET A 133 1.36 -1.19 -13.21
N PHE A 134 0.56 -2.03 -13.87
CA PHE A 134 -0.76 -1.64 -14.33
C PHE A 134 -1.76 -1.46 -13.19
N HIS A 135 -1.73 -2.31 -12.17
CA HIS A 135 -2.59 -2.17 -11.00
C HIS A 135 -2.37 -0.81 -10.32
N TYR A 136 -1.11 -0.47 -10.00
CA TYR A 136 -0.79 0.83 -9.41
C TYR A 136 -1.10 1.99 -10.35
N GLY A 137 -0.79 1.83 -11.64
CA GLY A 137 -1.08 2.84 -12.65
C GLY A 137 -2.56 3.18 -12.78
N ILE A 138 -3.44 2.16 -12.86
CA ILE A 138 -4.88 2.39 -12.94
C ILE A 138 -5.40 3.12 -11.70
N ILE A 139 -4.98 2.70 -10.50
CA ILE A 139 -5.46 3.34 -9.26
C ILE A 139 -5.11 4.84 -9.27
N LYS A 140 -3.94 5.23 -9.82
CA LYS A 140 -3.55 6.63 -10.01
C LYS A 140 -4.32 7.34 -11.12
N LEU A 141 -4.63 6.67 -12.23
CA LEU A 141 -5.45 7.23 -13.30
C LEU A 141 -6.85 7.63 -12.82
N PHE A 142 -7.42 6.85 -11.90
CA PHE A 142 -8.69 7.15 -11.23
C PHE A 142 -8.55 8.07 -10.00
N LEU A 143 -7.37 8.66 -9.77
CA LEU A 143 -7.07 9.58 -8.68
C LEU A 143 -7.31 8.99 -7.27
N ARG A 144 -7.31 7.65 -7.15
CA ARG A 144 -7.67 6.95 -5.90
C ARG A 144 -6.50 6.75 -4.95
N GLN A 145 -5.27 6.64 -5.47
CA GLN A 145 -4.13 6.32 -4.62
C GLN A 145 -3.77 7.49 -3.69
N MET A 146 -3.70 8.69 -4.26
CA MET A 146 -3.51 9.96 -3.56
C MET A 146 -4.75 10.82 -3.79
N PRO A 147 -5.83 10.64 -3.04
CA PRO A 147 -7.04 11.44 -3.24
C PRO A 147 -6.76 12.94 -3.01
N PRO A 148 -7.61 13.84 -3.52
CA PRO A 148 -7.53 15.26 -3.22
C PRO A 148 -7.51 15.51 -1.71
N ASN A 149 -6.85 16.61 -1.30
CA ASN A 149 -6.71 16.96 0.10
C ASN A 149 -8.08 17.13 0.76
N SER A 150 -8.30 16.35 1.82
CA SER A 150 -9.50 16.45 2.66
C SER A 150 -9.48 17.74 3.50
N ILE A 151 -10.66 18.16 3.97
CA ILE A 151 -10.78 19.33 4.85
C ILE A 151 -9.90 19.23 6.10
N VAL A 152 -9.80 18.02 6.66
CA VAL A 152 -8.94 17.72 7.82
C VAL A 152 -7.48 17.97 7.49
N GLN A 153 -7.02 17.55 6.30
CA GLN A 153 -5.66 17.79 5.85
C GLN A 153 -5.38 19.30 5.73
N LEU A 154 -6.26 20.06 5.10
CA LEU A 154 -6.07 21.51 4.93
C LEU A 154 -6.00 22.29 6.24
N LEU A 155 -6.71 21.81 7.27
CA LEU A 155 -6.70 22.40 8.62
C LEU A 155 -5.55 21.88 9.49
N THR A 156 -4.85 20.84 9.06
CA THR A 156 -3.69 20.33 9.78
C THR A 156 -2.50 21.27 9.54
N PRO A 157 -1.85 21.81 10.58
CA PRO A 157 -0.68 22.65 10.37
C PRO A 157 0.47 21.84 9.75
N PHE A 158 1.26 22.48 8.88
CA PHE A 158 2.31 21.82 8.10
C PHE A 158 3.29 21.00 8.94
N GLY A 159 3.68 21.49 10.13
CA GLY A 159 4.61 20.80 11.04
C GLY A 159 4.08 19.50 11.65
N TYR A 160 2.77 19.22 11.54
CA TYR A 160 2.14 18.00 12.07
C TYR A 160 1.88 16.94 11.00
N TYR A 161 2.18 17.23 9.74
CA TYR A 161 2.20 16.21 8.71
C TYR A 161 3.37 15.27 8.92
N ASN A 162 3.12 13.97 8.82
CA ASN A 162 4.24 13.05 8.59
C ASN A 162 4.73 13.17 7.13
N LYS A 163 5.95 12.70 6.87
CA LYS A 163 6.59 12.87 5.55
C LYS A 163 5.78 12.27 4.39
N HIS A 164 5.22 11.07 4.55
CA HIS A 164 4.48 10.43 3.48
C HIS A 164 3.15 11.14 3.22
N GLU A 165 2.44 11.57 4.27
CA GLU A 165 1.19 12.33 4.14
C GLU A 165 1.43 13.65 3.41
N LEU A 166 2.55 14.32 3.69
CA LEU A 166 2.93 15.54 2.99
C LEU A 166 3.17 15.27 1.50
N MET A 167 3.95 14.24 1.17
CA MET A 167 4.20 13.82 -0.21
C MET A 167 2.89 13.48 -0.94
N TRP A 168 2.01 12.73 -0.29
CA TRP A 168 0.71 12.34 -0.85
C TRP A 168 -0.19 13.56 -1.06
N SER A 169 -0.17 14.52 -0.13
CA SER A 169 -0.93 15.76 -0.23
C SER A 169 -0.44 16.64 -1.39
N PHE A 170 0.88 16.67 -1.64
CA PHE A 170 1.47 17.34 -2.80
C PHE A 170 1.03 16.70 -4.12
N ILE A 171 1.09 15.37 -4.22
CA ILE A 171 0.66 14.66 -5.44
C ILE A 171 -0.85 14.81 -5.65
N GLY A 172 -1.66 14.61 -4.61
CA GLY A 172 -3.12 14.69 -4.65
C GLY A 172 -3.66 16.09 -4.93
N ALA A 173 -2.87 17.15 -4.66
CA ALA A 173 -3.23 18.51 -5.03
C ALA A 173 -3.25 18.74 -6.56
N SER A 174 -2.54 17.93 -7.35
CA SER A 174 -2.49 18.04 -8.81
C SER A 174 -3.00 16.79 -9.50
N LYS A 175 -4.29 16.81 -9.88
CA LYS A 175 -4.93 15.73 -10.65
C LYS A 175 -4.14 15.38 -11.91
N THR A 176 -3.63 16.38 -12.62
CA THR A 176 -2.83 16.20 -13.84
C THR A 176 -1.52 15.47 -13.55
N PHE A 177 -0.84 15.83 -12.44
CA PHE A 177 0.41 15.19 -12.06
C PHE A 177 0.18 13.74 -11.66
N GLN A 178 -0.82 13.45 -10.82
CA GLN A 178 -1.16 12.08 -10.45
C GLN A 178 -1.60 11.24 -11.65
N PHE A 179 -2.39 11.81 -12.55
CA PHE A 179 -2.77 11.16 -13.81
C PHE A 179 -1.54 10.83 -14.65
N PHE A 180 -0.59 11.77 -14.80
CA PHE A 180 0.65 11.55 -15.53
C PHE A 180 1.49 10.40 -14.93
N LEU A 181 1.59 10.33 -13.60
CA LEU A 181 2.26 9.22 -12.91
C LEU A 181 1.57 7.88 -13.22
N GLY A 182 0.24 7.83 -13.13
CA GLY A 182 -0.54 6.63 -13.43
C GLY A 182 -0.45 6.21 -14.89
N PHE A 183 -0.52 7.17 -15.81
CA PHE A 183 -0.37 6.95 -17.25
C PHE A 183 1.01 6.37 -17.57
N SER A 184 2.07 6.93 -16.98
CA SER A 184 3.44 6.45 -17.18
C SER A 184 3.60 4.98 -16.74
N GLU A 185 2.99 4.60 -15.61
CA GLU A 185 2.97 3.21 -15.12
C GLU A 185 2.16 2.27 -16.02
N CYS A 186 0.99 2.70 -16.49
CA CYS A 186 0.18 1.94 -17.43
C CYS A 186 0.88 1.79 -18.79
N LEU A 187 1.60 2.82 -19.24
CA LEU A 187 2.34 2.81 -20.50
C LEU A 187 3.48 1.79 -20.44
N CYS A 188 4.32 1.82 -19.40
CA CYS A 188 5.41 0.86 -19.28
C CYS A 188 4.89 -0.58 -19.12
N ALA A 189 3.82 -0.79 -18.34
CA ALA A 189 3.16 -2.08 -18.23
C ALA A 189 2.66 -2.60 -19.59
N THR A 190 2.03 -1.73 -20.38
CA THR A 190 1.55 -2.06 -21.72
C THR A 190 2.71 -2.47 -22.63
N LEU A 191 3.82 -1.73 -22.61
CA LEU A 191 5.03 -2.06 -23.38
C LEU A 191 5.64 -3.40 -22.99
N LEU A 192 5.54 -3.80 -21.71
CA LEU A 192 6.02 -5.11 -21.23
C LEU A 192 5.21 -6.30 -21.80
N LEU A 193 3.94 -6.10 -22.15
CA LEU A 193 3.08 -7.18 -22.69
C LEU A 193 3.51 -7.61 -24.10
N PHE A 194 4.09 -6.69 -24.88
CA PHE A 194 4.57 -7.01 -26.22
C PHE A 194 6.08 -7.25 -26.20
N ARG A 195 6.49 -8.46 -26.60
CA ARG A 195 7.91 -8.86 -26.64
C ARG A 195 8.81 -7.88 -27.39
N LYS A 196 8.32 -7.31 -28.49
CA LYS A 196 9.11 -6.39 -29.32
C LYS A 196 9.39 -5.06 -28.61
N THR A 197 8.53 -4.65 -27.68
CA THR A 197 8.66 -3.40 -26.92
C THR A 197 9.10 -3.63 -25.47
N SER A 198 9.35 -4.89 -25.06
CA SER A 198 9.58 -5.20 -23.66
C SER A 198 10.86 -4.58 -23.11
N LEU A 199 11.89 -4.39 -23.94
CA LEU A 199 13.11 -3.70 -23.49
C LEU A 199 12.80 -2.22 -23.16
N LEU A 200 12.06 -1.53 -24.03
CA LEU A 200 11.62 -0.16 -23.79
C LEU A 200 10.71 -0.07 -22.55
N GLY A 201 9.80 -1.04 -22.39
CA GLY A 201 8.98 -1.19 -21.19
C GLY A 201 9.82 -1.40 -19.93
N LEU A 202 10.86 -2.23 -19.98
CA LEU A 202 11.75 -2.47 -18.84
C LEU A 202 12.57 -1.24 -18.46
N MET A 203 13.08 -0.49 -19.44
CA MET A 203 13.83 0.75 -19.18
C MET A 203 12.94 1.83 -18.57
N THR A 204 11.72 1.99 -19.08
CA THR A 204 10.75 2.94 -18.51
C THR A 204 10.28 2.49 -17.12
N CYS A 205 9.99 1.20 -16.91
CA CYS A 205 9.73 0.64 -15.58
C CYS A 205 10.90 0.91 -14.63
N PHE A 206 12.15 0.69 -15.06
CA PHE A 206 13.31 0.93 -14.21
C PHE A 206 13.38 2.39 -13.74
N ALA A 207 13.22 3.35 -14.64
CA ALA A 207 13.24 4.77 -14.28
C ALA A 207 12.10 5.14 -13.31
N ILE A 208 10.88 4.67 -13.58
CA ILE A 208 9.70 4.93 -12.76
C ILE A 208 9.85 4.28 -11.38
N THR A 209 10.16 2.99 -11.32
CA THR A 209 10.32 2.26 -10.06
C THR A 209 11.50 2.78 -9.26
N LEU A 210 12.59 3.24 -9.89
CA LEU A 210 13.70 3.88 -9.18
C LEU A 210 13.25 5.15 -8.47
N ASN A 211 12.48 5.99 -9.16
CA ASN A 211 11.89 7.19 -8.55
C ASN A 211 10.96 6.83 -7.39
N ILE A 212 10.10 5.81 -7.56
CA ILE A 212 9.22 5.29 -6.48
C ILE A 212 10.03 4.78 -5.29
N CYS A 213 11.09 4.00 -5.52
CA CYS A 213 11.97 3.53 -4.45
C CYS A 213 12.56 4.70 -3.68
N VAL A 214 13.17 5.66 -4.37
CA VAL A 214 13.79 6.84 -3.75
C VAL A 214 12.76 7.63 -2.94
N MET A 215 11.56 7.86 -3.48
CA MET A 215 10.49 8.53 -2.76
C MET A 215 10.05 7.73 -1.52
N ASN A 216 9.87 6.41 -1.64
CA ASN A 216 9.42 5.58 -0.54
C ASN A 216 10.40 5.59 0.64
N PHE A 217 11.71 5.55 0.36
CA PHE A 217 12.73 5.67 1.40
C PHE A 217 12.85 7.08 1.96
N SER A 218 12.76 8.12 1.12
CA SER A 218 12.95 9.51 1.53
C SER A 218 11.78 10.04 2.37
N TYR A 219 10.56 9.62 2.04
CA TYR A 219 9.31 10.09 2.67
C TYR A 219 8.69 9.08 3.63
N ASP A 220 9.40 8.00 3.99
CA ASP A 220 8.92 6.98 4.94
C ASP A 220 7.56 6.38 4.53
N VAL A 221 7.37 6.14 3.23
CA VAL A 221 6.15 5.51 2.70
C VAL A 221 6.16 4.03 3.08
N PRO A 222 5.05 3.46 3.60
CA PRO A 222 4.97 2.07 4.06
C PRO A 222 4.83 1.06 2.89
N ALA A 223 5.72 1.17 1.89
CA ALA A 223 5.79 0.30 0.71
C ALA A 223 7.25 0.15 0.19
N ARG A 224 8.25 0.28 1.07
CA ARG A 224 9.68 0.18 0.74
C ARG A 224 10.05 -1.24 0.31
N LEU A 225 9.62 -2.24 1.06
CA LEU A 225 9.91 -3.64 0.78
C LEU A 225 9.38 -4.06 -0.59
N LEU A 226 8.13 -3.68 -0.86
CA LEU A 226 7.48 -3.94 -2.13
C LEU A 226 8.25 -3.31 -3.31
N ALA A 227 8.62 -2.04 -3.18
CA ALA A 227 9.37 -1.33 -4.21
C ALA A 227 10.73 -2.00 -4.50
N CYS A 228 11.45 -2.45 -3.46
CA CYS A 228 12.70 -3.20 -3.62
C CYS A 228 12.52 -4.54 -4.37
N LEU A 229 11.46 -5.28 -4.09
CA LEU A 229 11.20 -6.54 -4.77
C LEU A 229 10.81 -6.33 -6.25
N VAL A 230 10.00 -5.31 -6.55
CA VAL A 230 9.70 -4.91 -7.95
C VAL A 230 10.97 -4.49 -8.68
N MET A 231 11.84 -3.70 -8.02
CA MET A 231 13.14 -3.33 -8.56
C MET A 231 14.01 -4.56 -8.85
N THR A 232 14.00 -5.55 -7.96
CA THR A 232 14.73 -6.82 -8.15
C THR A 232 14.23 -7.57 -9.39
N MET A 233 12.92 -7.63 -9.62
CA MET A 233 12.35 -8.21 -10.85
C MET A 233 12.83 -7.46 -12.10
N ILE A 234 12.83 -6.13 -12.08
CA ILE A 234 13.27 -5.31 -13.22
C ILE A 234 14.74 -5.54 -13.52
N VAL A 235 15.61 -5.48 -12.50
CA VAL A 235 17.05 -5.73 -12.64
C VAL A 235 17.29 -7.13 -13.20
N TYR A 236 16.60 -8.15 -12.66
CA TYR A 236 16.67 -9.51 -13.19
C TYR A 236 16.26 -9.58 -14.68
N LEU A 237 15.16 -8.95 -15.07
CA LEU A 237 14.70 -8.95 -16.47
C LEU A 237 15.64 -8.17 -17.40
N LEU A 238 16.38 -7.18 -16.88
CA LEU A 238 17.37 -6.40 -17.63
C LEU A 238 18.70 -7.15 -17.83
N THR A 239 19.02 -8.17 -17.03
CA THR A 239 20.33 -8.86 -17.10
C THR A 239 20.75 -9.31 -18.51
N PRO A 240 19.87 -9.84 -19.39
CA PRO A 240 20.26 -10.27 -20.74
C PRO A 240 20.63 -9.09 -21.65
N TYR A 241 20.15 -7.89 -21.31
CA TYR A 241 20.31 -6.67 -22.10
C TYR A 241 21.45 -5.77 -21.60
N VAL A 242 22.06 -6.04 -20.45
CA VAL A 242 23.11 -5.17 -19.88
C VAL A 242 24.25 -4.91 -20.87
N LYS A 243 24.74 -5.96 -21.54
CA LYS A 243 25.83 -5.81 -22.53
C LYS A 243 25.42 -4.98 -23.74
N ILE A 244 24.18 -5.14 -24.23
CA ILE A 244 23.72 -4.39 -25.39
C ILE A 244 23.42 -2.94 -25.03
N LEU A 245 22.87 -2.70 -23.84
CA LEU A 245 22.62 -1.35 -23.31
C LEU A 245 23.93 -0.60 -23.09
N TYR A 246 24.97 -1.24 -22.55
CA TYR A 246 26.30 -0.63 -22.44
C TYR A 246 26.87 -0.25 -23.80
N LYS A 247 26.79 -1.14 -24.79
CA LYS A 247 27.24 -0.87 -26.17
C LYS A 247 26.51 0.33 -26.78
N ILE A 248 25.20 0.41 -26.62
CA ILE A 248 24.37 1.48 -27.22
C ILE A 248 24.58 2.80 -26.47
N LEU A 249 24.43 2.81 -25.14
CA LEU A 249 24.35 4.03 -24.34
C LEU A 249 25.71 4.62 -24.00
N ILE A 250 26.73 3.79 -23.79
CA ILE A 250 28.06 4.25 -23.37
C ILE A 250 29.04 4.26 -24.54
N GLN A 251 29.01 3.22 -25.38
CA GLN A 251 29.95 3.12 -26.50
C GLN A 251 29.43 3.75 -27.81
N GLY A 252 28.16 4.18 -27.85
CA GLY A 252 27.56 4.78 -29.05
C GLY A 252 27.39 3.82 -30.23
N ASN A 253 27.50 2.51 -30.01
CA ASN A 253 27.44 1.51 -31.06
C ASN A 253 26.00 1.21 -31.48
N VAL A 254 25.76 1.06 -32.79
CA VAL A 254 24.50 0.49 -33.29
C VAL A 254 24.49 -1.01 -32.98
N ALA A 255 23.50 -1.45 -32.21
CA ALA A 255 23.36 -2.86 -31.86
C ALA A 255 21.93 -3.36 -32.15
N ARG A 256 21.83 -4.54 -32.77
CA ARG A 256 20.55 -5.19 -33.05
C ARG A 256 20.09 -5.95 -31.82
N ILE A 257 18.94 -5.57 -31.29
CA ILE A 257 18.32 -6.28 -30.16
C ILE A 257 17.82 -7.63 -30.67
N THR A 258 18.54 -8.70 -30.31
CA THR A 258 18.10 -10.08 -30.50
C THR A 258 17.26 -10.51 -29.31
N PHE A 259 15.99 -10.78 -29.55
CA PHE A 259 15.13 -11.39 -28.54
C PHE A 259 15.42 -12.90 -28.48
N PRO A 260 15.51 -13.52 -27.29
CA PRO A 260 15.75 -14.96 -27.18
C PRO A 260 14.79 -15.77 -28.04
N ASP A 261 15.34 -16.73 -28.80
CA ASP A 261 14.62 -17.44 -29.85
C ASP A 261 13.54 -18.38 -29.29
N ARG A 262 12.46 -18.60 -30.05
CA ARG A 262 11.26 -19.30 -29.58
C ARG A 262 11.45 -20.82 -29.57
N GLN A 263 11.28 -21.48 -28.43
CA GLN A 263 10.87 -22.90 -28.47
C GLN A 263 9.43 -23.00 -28.98
N LYS A 264 9.16 -23.90 -29.95
CA LYS A 264 7.85 -24.07 -30.62
C LYS A 264 6.68 -24.23 -29.64
N ASN A 265 6.88 -24.94 -28.52
CA ASN A 265 5.83 -25.25 -27.54
C ASN A 265 5.43 -24.07 -26.64
N LEU A 266 6.21 -22.98 -26.60
CA LEU A 266 5.86 -21.78 -25.83
C LEU A 266 4.84 -20.88 -26.56
N LYS A 267 4.69 -21.01 -27.89
CA LYS A 267 3.82 -20.12 -28.69
C LYS A 267 2.34 -20.14 -28.27
N ILE A 268 1.81 -21.31 -27.93
CA ILE A 268 0.39 -21.50 -27.56
C ILE A 268 0.13 -20.92 -26.15
N SER A 269 1.01 -21.24 -25.18
CA SER A 269 0.96 -20.68 -23.82
C SER A 269 1.05 -19.15 -23.80
N LEU A 270 1.78 -18.54 -24.74
CA LEU A 270 1.96 -17.08 -24.79
C LEU A 270 0.76 -16.31 -25.32
N SER A 271 0.06 -16.82 -26.33
CA SER A 271 -1.19 -16.21 -26.80
C SER A 271 -2.24 -16.26 -25.71
N VAL A 272 -2.32 -17.38 -24.98
CA VAL A 272 -3.19 -17.57 -23.82
C VAL A 272 -2.78 -16.66 -22.66
N ASN A 273 -1.49 -16.56 -22.32
CA ASN A 273 -1.01 -15.66 -21.27
C ASN A 273 -1.21 -14.19 -21.61
N LYS A 274 -1.09 -13.81 -22.89
CA LYS A 274 -1.38 -12.44 -23.33
C LYS A 274 -2.87 -12.13 -23.21
N LEU A 275 -3.74 -13.05 -23.64
CA LEU A 275 -5.20 -12.94 -23.48
C LEU A 275 -5.60 -12.89 -22.00
N LEU A 276 -5.05 -13.78 -21.17
CA LEU A 276 -5.25 -13.78 -19.72
C LEU A 276 -4.76 -12.49 -19.07
N SER A 277 -3.59 -11.98 -19.47
CA SER A 277 -3.09 -10.70 -18.99
C SER A 277 -4.07 -9.59 -19.37
N ILE A 278 -4.48 -9.50 -20.63
CA ILE A 278 -5.48 -8.51 -21.08
C ILE A 278 -6.80 -8.64 -20.32
N LEU A 279 -7.27 -9.87 -20.08
CA LEU A 279 -8.49 -10.13 -19.31
C LEU A 279 -8.34 -9.67 -17.85
N ILE A 280 -7.23 -9.99 -17.19
CA ILE A 280 -6.94 -9.52 -15.82
C ILE A 280 -6.85 -8.00 -15.79
N LEU A 281 -6.24 -7.37 -16.80
CA LEU A 281 -6.14 -5.91 -16.91
C LEU A 281 -7.53 -5.27 -17.10
N LEU A 282 -8.40 -5.89 -17.89
CA LEU A 282 -9.81 -5.48 -18.04
C LEU A 282 -10.58 -5.64 -16.72
N ILE A 283 -10.36 -6.73 -15.99
CA ILE A 283 -10.95 -6.96 -14.66
C ILE A 283 -10.49 -5.88 -13.67
N LEU A 284 -9.20 -5.58 -13.63
CA LEU A 284 -8.63 -4.53 -12.77
C LEU A 284 -9.18 -3.14 -13.13
N GLY A 285 -9.24 -2.82 -14.43
CA GLY A 285 -9.74 -1.54 -14.94
C GLY A 285 -11.24 -1.36 -14.69
N THR A 286 -12.06 -2.37 -14.98
CA THR A 286 -13.50 -2.33 -14.72
C THR A 286 -13.80 -2.24 -13.23
N ASN A 287 -13.08 -3.00 -12.39
CA ASN A 287 -13.27 -2.93 -10.96
C ASN A 287 -12.94 -1.54 -10.39
N THR A 288 -11.79 -0.98 -10.75
CA THR A 288 -11.39 0.35 -10.30
C THR A 288 -12.37 1.42 -10.77
N PHE A 289 -12.88 1.30 -11.99
CA PHE A 289 -13.96 2.13 -12.52
C PHE A 289 -15.27 1.98 -11.73
N PHE A 290 -15.72 0.76 -11.44
CA PHE A 290 -16.94 0.53 -10.66
C PHE A 290 -16.80 1.06 -9.23
N THR A 291 -15.63 0.90 -8.63
CA THR A 291 -15.36 1.42 -7.29
C THR A 291 -15.30 2.94 -7.29
N TYR A 292 -14.63 3.54 -8.27
CA TYR A 292 -14.65 4.99 -8.50
C TYR A 292 -16.09 5.50 -8.68
N SER A 293 -16.88 4.83 -9.52
CA SER A 293 -18.29 5.17 -9.76
C SER A 293 -19.13 5.02 -8.50
N ARG A 294 -18.93 3.95 -7.70
CA ARG A 294 -19.58 3.76 -6.40
C ARG A 294 -19.24 4.87 -5.42
N ILE A 295 -17.96 5.24 -5.30
CA ILE A 295 -17.51 6.32 -4.40
C ILE A 295 -18.08 7.66 -4.86
N ASN A 296 -17.99 7.98 -6.15
CA ASN A 296 -18.50 9.23 -6.67
C ASN A 296 -20.04 9.32 -6.58
N ASN A 297 -20.75 8.20 -6.79
CA ASN A 297 -22.19 8.13 -6.55
C ASN A 297 -22.53 8.15 -5.04
N ARG A 298 -21.62 7.67 -4.18
CA ARG A 298 -21.66 7.81 -2.72
C ARG A 298 -21.27 9.22 -2.25
N ASN A 299 -20.97 10.18 -3.11
CA ASN A 299 -21.01 11.60 -2.72
C ASN A 299 -22.44 12.08 -2.35
N LYS A 300 -23.42 11.17 -2.31
CA LYS A 300 -24.71 11.25 -1.58
C LYS A 300 -24.65 10.74 -0.12
N LEU A 301 -23.46 10.45 0.42
CA LEU A 301 -23.25 10.12 1.84
C LEU A 301 -23.61 11.34 2.69
N PRO A 302 -24.11 11.14 3.92
CA PRO A 302 -24.44 12.25 4.81
C PRO A 302 -23.21 13.15 5.03
N PRO A 303 -23.40 14.47 5.14
CA PRO A 303 -22.30 15.41 5.28
C PRO A 303 -21.43 15.13 6.51
N ILE A 304 -20.14 15.48 6.43
CA ILE A 304 -19.22 15.41 7.58
C ILE A 304 -19.68 16.43 8.61
N ARG A 305 -19.93 16.00 9.85
CA ARG A 305 -20.27 16.92 10.95
C ARG A 305 -19.01 17.41 11.63
N VAL A 306 -18.86 18.72 11.75
CA VAL A 306 -17.68 19.35 12.35
C VAL A 306 -18.08 20.14 13.59
N TYR A 307 -17.34 19.94 14.67
CA TYR A 307 -17.54 20.64 15.93
C TYR A 307 -16.24 21.30 16.38
N HIS A 308 -16.33 22.52 16.90
CA HIS A 308 -15.29 23.17 17.69
C HIS A 308 -15.43 22.65 19.12
N ALA A 309 -14.32 22.23 19.71
CA ALA A 309 -14.34 21.66 21.04
C ALA A 309 -13.83 22.69 22.06
N ASP A 310 -14.71 23.09 22.96
CA ASP A 310 -14.35 23.88 24.13
C ASP A 310 -14.29 22.96 25.36
N VAL A 311 -13.10 22.76 25.91
CA VAL A 311 -12.92 21.98 27.13
C VAL A 311 -13.06 22.90 28.34
N THR A 312 -14.22 22.87 29.00
CA THR A 312 -14.55 23.77 30.11
C THR A 312 -14.06 23.31 31.49
N SER A 313 -13.69 22.05 31.66
CA SER A 313 -13.13 21.58 32.95
C SER A 313 -12.24 20.34 32.78
N GLN A 314 -11.01 20.44 33.28
CA GLN A 314 -10.07 19.32 33.42
C GLN A 314 -9.64 19.23 34.88
N THR A 315 -10.22 18.30 35.64
CA THR A 315 -9.68 17.92 36.95
C THR A 315 -8.37 17.15 36.72
N ALA A 316 -7.34 17.50 37.47
CA ALA A 316 -5.97 17.01 37.28
C ALA A 316 -5.91 15.48 37.13
N LEU A 317 -5.46 15.01 35.96
CA LEU A 317 -5.36 13.59 35.61
C LEU A 317 -4.10 12.96 36.20
N SER A 318 -4.24 11.77 36.77
CA SER A 318 -3.16 10.86 37.14
C SER A 318 -2.34 10.46 35.89
N GLU A 319 -1.06 10.15 36.09
CA GLU A 319 -0.01 10.12 35.05
C GLU A 319 -0.18 9.12 33.89
N ASN A 320 -1.23 8.30 33.87
CA ASN A 320 -1.34 7.14 32.97
C ASN A 320 -2.44 7.21 31.89
N THR A 321 -3.19 8.30 31.74
CA THR A 321 -4.15 8.44 30.62
C THR A 321 -3.50 9.12 29.41
N ILE A 322 -3.72 8.55 28.23
CA ILE A 322 -3.26 8.96 26.88
C ILE A 322 -3.67 10.42 26.51
N ILE A 323 -4.32 11.14 27.42
CA ILE A 323 -4.98 12.44 27.28
C ILE A 323 -4.19 13.57 27.98
N LYS A 324 -3.00 13.31 28.54
CA LYS A 324 -2.16 14.43 29.03
C LYS A 324 -1.67 15.28 27.84
N ASN A 325 -2.22 16.50 27.75
CA ASN A 325 -1.86 17.63 26.86
C ASN A 325 -2.49 17.73 25.46
N ASN A 326 -3.59 17.03 25.19
CA ASN A 326 -4.28 17.06 23.90
C ASN A 326 -5.73 17.58 24.04
N ILE A 327 -5.87 18.89 24.29
CA ILE A 327 -7.17 19.58 24.28
C ILE A 327 -7.69 19.56 22.85
N TRP A 328 -8.91 19.05 22.65
CA TRP A 328 -9.56 19.00 21.34
C TRP A 328 -9.79 20.43 20.85
N ASP A 329 -9.56 20.67 19.56
CA ASP A 329 -9.83 21.94 18.90
C ASP A 329 -10.96 21.73 17.88
N LEU A 330 -10.77 20.79 16.95
CA LEU A 330 -11.79 20.41 15.97
C LEU A 330 -12.07 18.90 15.99
N ALA A 331 -13.35 18.54 15.92
CA ALA A 331 -13.82 17.16 15.86
C ALA A 331 -14.64 16.91 14.60
N PHE A 332 -14.20 15.97 13.76
CA PHE A 332 -14.81 15.59 12.49
C PHE A 332 -15.45 14.21 12.60
N PHE A 333 -16.78 14.16 12.68
CA PHE A 333 -17.54 12.91 12.64
C PHE A 333 -17.87 12.55 11.19
N LYS A 334 -17.30 11.42 10.73
CA LYS A 334 -17.44 10.94 9.36
C LYS A 334 -18.47 9.82 9.25
N PRO A 335 -19.14 9.67 8.09
CA PRO A 335 -20.19 8.66 7.87
C PRO A 335 -19.75 7.19 8.02
N ASP A 336 -18.45 6.91 7.99
CA ASP A 336 -17.86 5.58 8.11
C ASP A 336 -17.52 5.20 9.57
N ASN A 337 -18.20 5.84 10.53
CA ASN A 337 -17.98 5.72 11.97
C ASN A 337 -16.54 6.07 12.41
N THR A 338 -15.90 6.96 11.66
CA THR A 338 -14.56 7.48 11.97
C THR A 338 -14.70 8.88 12.57
N LEU A 339 -14.04 9.11 13.70
CA LEU A 339 -13.88 10.42 14.32
C LEU A 339 -12.43 10.86 14.13
N THR A 340 -12.21 12.00 13.48
CA THR A 340 -10.88 12.64 13.45
C THR A 340 -10.88 13.84 14.37
N VAL A 341 -9.94 13.90 15.30
CA VAL A 341 -9.74 15.03 16.21
C VAL A 341 -8.46 15.75 15.82
N ILE A 342 -8.54 17.07 15.65
CA ILE A 342 -7.40 17.98 15.63
C ILE A 342 -7.32 18.62 17.01
N TYR A 343 -6.15 18.58 17.63
CA TYR A 343 -5.94 19.18 18.94
C TYR A 343 -5.42 20.61 18.80
N THR A 344 -5.55 21.40 19.86
CA THR A 344 -5.07 22.80 19.94
C THR A 344 -3.58 22.96 19.62
N LYS A 345 -2.78 21.92 19.88
CA LYS A 345 -1.36 21.91 19.50
C LYS A 345 -1.16 21.75 17.99
N GLY A 346 -2.13 21.21 17.26
CA GLY A 346 -2.11 21.00 15.81
C GLY A 346 -1.94 19.53 15.39
N ASN A 347 -1.56 18.64 16.31
CA ASN A 347 -1.55 17.20 16.03
C ASN A 347 -2.97 16.67 15.82
N ARG A 348 -3.10 15.57 15.07
CA ARG A 348 -4.37 14.91 14.81
C ARG A 348 -4.36 13.43 15.14
N THR A 349 -5.53 12.89 15.48
CA THR A 349 -5.75 11.46 15.75
C THR A 349 -7.06 11.00 15.16
N ASN A 350 -7.06 9.75 14.69
CA ASN A 350 -8.26 9.07 14.22
C ASN A 350 -8.72 8.05 15.26
N PHE A 351 -10.02 8.03 15.51
CA PHE A 351 -10.73 7.08 16.35
C PHE A 351 -11.82 6.41 15.51
N LYS A 352 -12.20 5.19 15.89
CA LYS A 352 -13.52 4.67 15.51
C LYS A 352 -14.50 4.99 16.63
N TYR A 353 -15.74 5.28 16.29
CA TYR A 353 -16.76 5.58 17.29
C TYR A 353 -18.02 4.73 17.11
N SER A 354 -18.69 4.44 18.20
CA SER A 354 -20.04 3.85 18.22
C SER A 354 -20.94 4.70 19.09
N ILE A 355 -22.17 4.91 18.64
CA ILE A 355 -23.19 5.66 19.38
C ILE A 355 -24.27 4.67 19.81
N ASP A 356 -24.44 4.51 21.12
CA ASP A 356 -25.58 3.81 21.68
C ASP A 356 -26.70 4.82 21.94
N SER A 357 -27.73 4.77 21.10
CA SER A 357 -28.86 5.70 21.20
C SER A 357 -29.77 5.40 22.39
N ALA A 358 -29.79 4.16 22.91
CA ALA A 358 -30.60 3.79 24.07
C ALA A 358 -29.91 4.20 25.37
N ALA A 359 -28.59 4.00 25.46
CA ALA A 359 -27.80 4.42 26.62
C ALA A 359 -27.38 5.89 26.58
N GLY A 360 -27.53 6.58 25.44
CA GLY A 360 -27.10 7.96 25.24
C GLY A 360 -25.58 8.12 25.36
N SER A 361 -24.81 7.15 24.87
CA SER A 361 -23.35 7.10 25.05
C SER A 361 -22.59 7.05 23.73
N LEU A 362 -21.41 7.67 23.72
CA LEU A 362 -20.42 7.65 22.65
C LEU A 362 -19.21 6.86 23.15
N SER A 363 -18.90 5.76 22.47
CA SER A 363 -17.74 4.93 22.76
C SER A 363 -16.67 5.15 21.70
N LEU A 364 -15.45 5.46 22.12
CA LEU A 364 -14.29 5.62 21.25
C LEU A 364 -13.41 4.37 21.29
N PHE A 365 -12.97 3.93 20.11
CA PHE A 365 -12.13 2.76 19.92
C PHE A 365 -10.85 3.16 19.17
N ARG A 366 -9.79 2.38 19.37
CA ARG A 366 -8.57 2.53 18.59
C ARG A 366 -8.88 2.25 17.12
N TYR A 367 -8.43 3.13 16.23
CA TYR A 367 -8.76 3.06 14.79
C TYR A 367 -8.47 1.69 14.14
N ALA A 368 -7.44 0.99 14.61
CA ALA A 368 -7.02 -0.30 14.07
C ALA A 368 -7.79 -1.54 14.59
N TYR A 369 -8.63 -1.43 15.64
CA TYR A 369 -9.18 -2.60 16.36
C TYR A 369 -10.67 -2.46 16.73
N PHE A 370 -11.52 -2.06 15.79
CA PHE A 370 -12.95 -1.79 16.06
C PHE A 370 -13.74 -2.99 16.61
N ASN A 371 -13.39 -4.24 16.24
CA ASN A 371 -14.22 -5.41 16.58
C ASN A 371 -13.74 -6.21 17.82
N ASP A 372 -12.50 -6.02 18.30
CA ASP A 372 -11.90 -6.89 19.32
C ASP A 372 -11.29 -6.11 20.52
N SER A 373 -11.68 -4.84 20.73
CA SER A 373 -11.12 -4.03 21.83
C SER A 373 -12.17 -3.37 22.71
N LEU A 374 -11.87 -3.33 24.01
CA LEU A 374 -12.60 -2.48 24.96
C LEU A 374 -12.50 -1.02 24.52
N PRO A 375 -13.56 -0.22 24.72
CA PRO A 375 -13.52 1.20 24.36
C PRO A 375 -12.38 1.89 25.13
N LEU A 376 -11.62 2.70 24.40
CA LEU A 376 -10.58 3.56 24.98
C LEU A 376 -11.20 4.55 25.96
N GLN A 377 -12.38 5.06 25.61
CA GLN A 377 -13.11 6.04 26.40
C GLN A 377 -14.59 5.97 26.07
N VAL A 378 -15.41 6.16 27.10
CA VAL A 378 -16.87 6.26 26.97
C VAL A 378 -17.29 7.65 27.46
N TYR A 379 -18.16 8.29 26.70
CA TYR A 379 -18.74 9.58 27.00
C TYR A 379 -20.26 9.46 27.08
N LYS A 380 -20.88 10.08 28.08
CA LYS A 380 -22.32 10.34 28.08
C LYS A 380 -22.60 11.57 27.23
N ILE A 381 -23.54 11.45 26.30
CA ILE A 381 -23.93 12.50 25.37
C ILE A 381 -25.07 13.29 26.00
N LYS A 382 -24.88 14.60 26.18
CA LYS A 382 -25.94 15.54 26.52
C LYS A 382 -26.14 16.49 25.35
N ARG A 383 -27.32 16.45 24.71
CA ARG A 383 -27.67 17.41 23.67
C ARG A 383 -27.96 18.78 24.29
N LEU A 384 -27.37 19.82 23.73
CA LEU A 384 -27.56 21.22 24.10
C LEU A 384 -28.38 21.94 23.01
N GLN A 385 -28.71 23.21 23.23
CA GLN A 385 -29.40 24.03 22.21
C GLN A 385 -28.50 24.26 20.98
N ASN A 386 -29.11 24.55 19.82
CA ASN A 386 -28.43 24.80 18.54
C ASN A 386 -27.53 23.65 18.06
N GLU A 387 -27.99 22.40 18.20
CA GLU A 387 -27.25 21.19 17.81
C GLU A 387 -25.92 20.95 18.55
N ASN A 388 -25.57 21.77 19.54
CA ASN A 388 -24.37 21.60 20.35
C ASN A 388 -24.48 20.32 21.19
N ILE A 389 -23.33 19.69 21.49
CA ILE A 389 -23.25 18.44 22.23
C ILE A 389 -22.25 18.59 23.37
N ALA A 390 -22.64 18.27 24.60
CA ALA A 390 -21.69 18.05 25.69
C ALA A 390 -21.38 16.56 25.82
N LEU A 391 -20.09 16.23 25.83
CA LEU A 391 -19.58 14.89 26.09
C LEU A 391 -19.00 14.85 27.50
N HIS A 392 -19.64 14.11 28.40
CA HIS A 392 -19.17 13.91 29.77
C HIS A 392 -18.43 12.58 29.87
N SER A 393 -17.13 12.62 30.16
CA SER A 393 -16.33 11.39 30.30
C SER A 393 -16.75 10.61 31.54
N THR A 394 -16.97 9.32 31.37
CA THR A 394 -17.32 8.42 32.48
C THR A 394 -16.12 7.99 33.32
N ILE A 395 -14.89 8.30 32.88
CA ILE A 395 -13.64 7.84 33.51
C ILE A 395 -13.04 8.98 34.35
N ASP A 396 -12.95 10.18 33.77
CA ASP A 396 -12.13 11.25 34.34
C ASP A 396 -12.93 12.51 34.73
N SER A 397 -14.27 12.45 34.70
CA SER A 397 -15.19 13.59 34.94
C SER A 397 -14.98 14.82 34.03
N THR A 398 -14.13 14.70 33.00
CA THR A 398 -13.89 15.74 32.00
C THR A 398 -15.15 15.98 31.16
N THR A 399 -15.47 17.25 30.92
CA THR A 399 -16.57 17.65 30.05
C THR A 399 -16.02 18.37 28.83
N ILE A 400 -16.32 17.84 27.64
CA ILE A 400 -15.96 18.44 26.36
C ILE A 400 -17.25 19.00 25.76
N ASN A 401 -17.32 20.31 25.59
CA ASN A 401 -18.43 20.95 24.90
C ASN A 401 -18.10 21.07 23.43
N LEU A 402 -18.83 20.35 22.60
CA LEU A 402 -18.74 20.38 21.15
C LEU A 402 -19.76 21.38 20.62
N GLN A 403 -19.29 22.51 20.13
CA GLN A 403 -20.08 23.51 19.45
C GLN A 403 -20.08 23.26 17.95
N VAL A 404 -21.24 23.30 17.30
CA VAL A 404 -21.32 23.10 15.85
C VAL A 404 -20.60 24.24 15.13
N VAL A 405 -19.71 23.90 14.19
CA VAL A 405 -18.98 24.88 13.39
C VAL A 405 -19.82 25.27 12.18
N SER A 406 -20.09 26.57 12.01
CA SER A 406 -20.73 27.12 10.80
C SER A 406 -19.87 26.83 9.55
N PRO A 407 -20.47 26.57 8.37
CA PRO A 407 -19.73 26.18 7.17
C PRO A 407 -18.82 27.30 6.69
N SER A 408 -19.10 28.56 7.08
CA SER A 408 -18.34 29.77 6.76
C SER A 408 -16.90 29.76 7.27
N ILE A 409 -16.55 28.95 8.28
CA ILE A 409 -15.14 28.77 8.71
C ILE A 409 -14.37 27.92 7.69
N PHE A 410 -15.07 27.09 6.91
CA PHE A 410 -14.53 26.30 5.82
C PHE A 410 -14.68 26.97 4.45
N ASP A 411 -15.33 28.14 4.39
CA ASP A 411 -15.06 29.15 3.37
C ASP A 411 -13.68 29.73 3.65
N PHE A 412 -12.67 28.86 3.58
CA PHE A 412 -11.33 29.31 3.30
C PHE A 412 -11.45 30.30 2.14
N GLU A 413 -10.68 31.38 2.18
CA GLU A 413 -10.23 32.01 0.95
C GLU A 413 -9.36 31.01 0.17
N ILE A 414 -9.91 29.84 -0.19
CA ILE A 414 -9.58 29.11 -1.40
C ILE A 414 -9.97 30.10 -2.48
N ASN A 415 -9.03 31.02 -2.73
CA ASN A 415 -9.01 31.98 -3.82
C ASN A 415 -9.75 31.30 -4.97
N SER A 416 -10.93 31.79 -5.34
CA SER A 416 -11.90 31.06 -6.19
C SER A 416 -11.31 30.60 -7.54
N ASN A 417 -10.14 31.15 -7.88
CA ASN A 417 -9.28 30.80 -9.01
C ASN A 417 -8.39 29.55 -8.82
N ARG A 418 -8.09 29.13 -7.59
CA ARG A 418 -7.21 27.98 -7.28
C ARG A 418 -8.03 26.86 -6.64
N LYS A 419 -8.53 25.92 -7.44
CA LYS A 419 -9.31 24.75 -6.99
C LYS A 419 -8.42 23.72 -6.28
N TRP A 420 -8.12 23.93 -5.00
CA TRP A 420 -7.29 23.02 -4.18
C TRP A 420 -8.06 21.80 -3.64
N THR A 421 -9.39 21.84 -3.66
CA THR A 421 -10.27 20.77 -3.19
C THR A 421 -11.31 20.42 -4.24
N GLU A 422 -11.74 19.15 -4.26
CA GLU A 422 -13.09 18.87 -4.73
C GLU A 422 -14.05 19.38 -3.66
N LYS A 423 -15.12 20.09 -4.07
CA LYS A 423 -16.16 20.56 -3.15
C LYS A 423 -16.78 19.35 -2.43
N LEU A 424 -16.21 18.96 -1.30
CA LEU A 424 -16.88 18.07 -0.36
C LEU A 424 -18.05 18.89 0.21
N PRO A 425 -19.27 18.35 0.25
CA PRO A 425 -20.39 19.03 0.91
C PRO A 425 -20.12 19.05 2.41
N VAL A 426 -19.44 20.10 2.87
CA VAL A 426 -19.34 20.46 4.28
C VAL A 426 -20.52 21.39 4.55
N TYR A 427 -21.52 20.89 5.28
CA TYR A 427 -22.56 21.75 5.81
C TYR A 427 -22.66 21.52 7.32
N SER A 428 -22.73 22.61 8.08
CA SER A 428 -23.59 22.67 9.25
C SER A 428 -25.04 22.65 8.75
N ILE A 429 -25.92 21.79 9.27
CA ILE A 429 -27.34 21.88 8.92
C ILE A 429 -28.17 21.70 10.18
N LYS A 430 -28.75 22.82 10.60
CA LYS A 430 -30.05 23.05 11.26
C LYS A 430 -30.58 22.03 12.26
#